data_AF-A0A8B5WJV5-F1
#
_entry.id   AF-A0A8B5WJV5-F1
#
_cell.length_a   1.000
_cell.length_b   1.000
_cell.length_c   1.000
_cell.angle_alpha   90.00
_cell.angle_beta   90.00
_cell.angle_gamma   90.00
#
_symmetry.space_group_name_H-M   'P 1'
#
loop_
_entity.id
_entity.type
_entity.pdbx_description
1 polymer ?
#
loop_
_entity_poly.entity_id
_entity_poly.type
_entity_poly.pdbx_seq_one_letter_code
_entity_poly.pdbx_strand_id
1 'polypeptide(L)'
;MKEIVRRSGPHIESRDSVRRNMWEVSAALLPAVAAAVVFFGPYALYLIFSSAIAAAILERPFTPGGFSLKRPLGDGSAFLAGLLFGLTLAPGSPWWIPLFGAALVVFVGKQAFGGIGHNVFNPALVARGILLIAYPALVTEWRVPLSYDVVTAATPLEGASASYLNLFLGNVPGSIGEVSALALLIGAAYLFARGFVGWRITVSYVVAAALTALALGLDPLFTVLSGSLMFAALFMATDMVTSPVGRSARIVYGIGCGVLTVLIRRFTVYPEGVTFAVLLMNGLTPLIDVSVVDAFFGQVEKRRQRVAAFVAAAAVVAIGVGAGFGGSWMSGFADAFYVDGTVRRDIRAFFPDARHALRYESERDSVVVEKVYQRSEPVGYLVYSSASGYKSDVRIVLALDLDERIIGLRVVDHAESATLGALVRRPSFLNQFLRRSTADPSAVLDTLHVVTGATASSRAVAEAIEQALLFRTAPAAPRARLEPPSDGLFAGSARGYGGEIRVEVTVENGAVTAIDVVSHSETPDIGGPALGRIADAVIAAQSLDVDAVSGATASSRGILAAIGDAVGQ
;
A
#
# COMPACT_ATOMS: atom_id res chain seq x y z
N MET A 1 67.50 34.36 -0.50
CA MET A 1 66.87 33.08 -0.14
C MET A 1 66.04 32.61 -1.33
N LYS A 2 66.39 31.47 -1.96
CA LYS A 2 65.49 30.84 -2.94
C LYS A 2 64.33 30.22 -2.17
N GLU A 3 63.12 30.65 -2.48
CA GLU A 3 61.89 30.13 -1.89
C GLU A 3 61.76 28.64 -2.25
N ILE A 4 61.91 27.76 -1.25
CA ILE A 4 61.76 26.32 -1.45
C ILE A 4 60.26 26.04 -1.56
N VAL A 5 59.74 26.05 -2.78
CA VAL A 5 58.36 25.63 -3.05
C VAL A 5 58.25 24.14 -2.73
N ARG A 6 57.57 23.79 -1.63
CA ARG A 6 57.14 22.41 -1.35
C ARG A 6 56.18 21.98 -2.46
N ARG A 7 56.70 21.33 -3.50
CA ARG A 7 55.87 20.62 -4.49
C ARG A 7 55.58 19.24 -3.94
N SER A 8 54.30 18.90 -3.77
CA SER A 8 53.86 17.52 -3.65
C SER A 8 54.28 16.75 -4.90
N GLY A 9 54.55 15.44 -4.76
CA GLY A 9 54.93 14.59 -5.91
C GLY A 9 53.88 14.67 -7.03
N PRO A 10 54.27 14.53 -8.31
CA PRO A 10 53.34 14.62 -9.42
C PRO A 10 52.35 13.43 -9.35
N HIS A 11 51.09 13.72 -9.04
CA HIS A 11 50.00 12.76 -9.16
C HIS A 11 49.37 12.96 -10.54
N ILE A 12 49.20 11.87 -11.30
CA ILE A 12 48.42 11.92 -12.54
C ILE A 12 46.98 12.15 -12.14
N GLU A 13 46.41 13.32 -12.46
CA GLU A 13 45.00 13.59 -12.18
C GLU A 13 44.12 12.65 -13.00
N SER A 14 43.30 11.85 -12.31
CA SER A 14 42.26 11.07 -12.97
C SER A 14 41.19 12.01 -13.52
N ARG A 15 40.64 11.70 -14.69
CA ARG A 15 39.51 12.45 -15.28
C ARG A 15 38.19 12.23 -14.54
N ASP A 16 38.16 11.33 -13.55
CA ASP A 16 36.97 11.01 -12.78
C ASP A 16 36.81 11.99 -11.62
N SER A 17 35.60 12.54 -11.50
CA SER A 17 35.24 13.46 -10.42
C SER A 17 33.90 13.05 -9.85
N VAL A 18 33.71 13.28 -8.54
CA VAL A 18 32.45 13.01 -7.85
C VAL A 18 31.28 13.64 -8.60
N ARG A 19 31.44 14.90 -9.02
CA ARG A 19 30.43 15.63 -9.79
C ARG A 19 30.03 14.88 -11.06
N ARG A 20 31.01 14.47 -11.86
CA ARG A 20 30.74 13.73 -13.11
C ARG A 20 29.95 12.45 -12.81
N ASN A 21 30.37 11.68 -11.82
CA ASN A 21 29.69 10.43 -11.47
C ASN A 21 28.24 10.66 -11.03
N MET A 22 27.97 11.68 -10.19
CA MET A 22 26.62 12.00 -9.73
C MET A 22 25.69 12.43 -10.89
N TRP A 23 26.20 13.20 -11.84
CA TRP A 23 25.45 13.58 -13.05
C TRP A 23 25.23 12.41 -14.01
N GLU A 24 26.19 11.50 -14.13
CA GLU A 24 26.02 10.30 -14.96
C GLU A 24 24.97 9.34 -14.38
N VAL A 25 24.89 9.19 -13.05
CA VAL A 25 23.80 8.45 -12.40
C VAL A 25 22.45 9.16 -12.56
N SER A 26 22.42 10.49 -12.43
CA SER A 26 21.20 11.27 -12.68
C SER A 26 20.71 11.12 -14.12
N ALA A 27 21.62 11.10 -15.09
CA ALA A 27 21.30 10.86 -16.50
C ALA A 27 20.77 9.44 -16.74
N ALA A 28 21.33 8.44 -16.06
CA ALA A 28 20.88 7.06 -16.14
C ALA A 28 19.44 6.85 -15.62
N LEU A 29 18.94 7.74 -14.76
CA LEU A 29 17.57 7.69 -14.26
C LEU A 29 16.54 8.31 -15.22
N LEU A 30 16.97 9.05 -16.24
CA LEU A 30 16.08 9.74 -17.18
C LEU A 30 15.09 8.80 -17.90
N PRO A 31 15.44 7.58 -18.34
CA PRO A 31 14.47 6.66 -18.92
C PRO A 31 13.33 6.32 -17.94
N ALA A 32 13.64 6.11 -16.66
CA ALA A 32 12.63 5.83 -15.63
C ALA A 32 11.76 7.06 -15.35
N VAL A 33 12.35 8.27 -15.33
CA VAL A 33 11.61 9.53 -15.22
C VAL A 33 10.68 9.72 -16.43
N ALA A 34 11.15 9.43 -17.64
CA ALA A 34 10.32 9.52 -18.84
C ALA A 34 9.14 8.54 -18.79
N ALA A 35 9.38 7.28 -18.39
CA ALA A 35 8.32 6.31 -18.18
C ALA A 35 7.31 6.81 -17.13
N ALA A 36 7.78 7.27 -15.97
CA ALA A 36 6.91 7.83 -14.94
C ALA A 36 5.98 8.94 -15.44
N VAL A 37 6.48 9.85 -16.28
CA VAL A 37 5.68 10.93 -16.87
C VAL A 37 4.65 10.41 -17.87
N VAL A 38 5.00 9.40 -18.66
CA VAL A 38 4.06 8.78 -19.61
C VAL A 38 2.93 8.08 -18.87
N PHE A 39 3.22 7.34 -17.81
CA PHE A 39 2.23 6.55 -17.09
C PHE A 39 1.41 7.35 -16.07
N PHE A 40 2.01 8.31 -15.35
CA PHE A 40 1.35 9.06 -14.27
C PHE A 40 1.13 10.55 -14.58
N GLY A 41 1.57 11.02 -15.75
CA GLY A 41 1.35 12.39 -16.20
C GLY A 41 2.34 13.42 -15.61
N PRO A 42 2.07 14.71 -15.85
CA PRO A 42 2.99 15.80 -15.53
C PRO A 42 3.17 16.02 -14.02
N TYR A 43 2.23 15.57 -13.19
CA TYR A 43 2.35 15.72 -11.75
C TYR A 43 3.50 14.87 -11.16
N ALA A 44 3.78 13.70 -11.74
CA ALA A 44 4.94 12.90 -11.34
C ALA A 44 6.26 13.65 -11.59
N LEU A 45 6.35 14.41 -12.70
CA LEU A 45 7.50 15.27 -12.99
C LEU A 45 7.70 16.32 -11.90
N TYR A 46 6.60 16.94 -11.44
CA TYR A 46 6.64 17.89 -10.34
C TYR A 46 7.19 17.24 -9.07
N LEU A 47 6.68 16.07 -8.66
CA LEU A 47 7.14 15.38 -7.45
C LEU A 47 8.65 15.06 -7.51
N ILE A 48 9.12 14.53 -8.64
CA ILE A 48 10.53 14.15 -8.86
C ILE A 48 11.46 15.38 -8.86
N PHE A 49 11.13 16.40 -9.64
CA PHE A 49 12.04 17.55 -9.81
C PHE A 49 11.94 18.56 -8.67
N SER A 50 10.76 18.73 -8.06
CA SER A 50 10.63 19.61 -6.89
C SER A 50 11.49 19.10 -5.72
N SER A 51 11.51 17.78 -5.45
CA SER A 51 12.39 17.22 -4.41
C SER A 51 13.86 17.33 -4.78
N ALA A 52 14.24 17.04 -6.04
CA ALA A 52 15.62 17.12 -6.50
C ALA A 52 16.19 18.55 -6.44
N ILE A 53 15.42 19.54 -6.92
CA ILE A 53 15.80 20.95 -6.91
C ILE A 53 15.80 21.48 -5.47
N ALA A 54 14.77 21.18 -4.67
CA ALA A 54 14.73 21.60 -3.28
C ALA A 54 15.93 21.06 -2.49
N ALA A 55 16.29 19.78 -2.66
CA ALA A 55 17.45 19.19 -2.01
C ALA A 55 18.75 19.89 -2.45
N ALA A 56 18.91 20.17 -3.75
CA ALA A 56 20.07 20.89 -4.26
C ALA A 56 20.17 22.33 -3.73
N ILE A 57 19.05 23.01 -3.54
CA ILE A 57 19.00 24.37 -2.96
C ILE A 57 19.35 24.32 -1.46
N LEU A 58 18.75 23.40 -0.71
CA LEU A 58 18.94 23.26 0.74
C LEU A 58 20.37 22.87 1.11
N GLU A 59 21.10 22.19 0.22
CA GLU A 59 22.50 21.85 0.44
C GLU A 59 23.46 23.04 0.26
N ARG A 60 23.06 24.10 -0.47
CA ARG A 60 23.96 25.22 -0.81
C ARG A 60 24.68 25.86 0.39
N PRO A 61 24.02 26.12 1.54
CA PRO A 61 24.70 26.74 2.69
C PRO A 61 25.84 25.92 3.27
N PHE A 62 25.83 24.59 3.06
CA PHE A 62 26.81 23.66 3.63
C PHE A 62 27.96 23.32 2.68
N THR A 63 27.85 23.73 1.41
CA THR A 63 28.85 23.39 0.39
C THR A 63 29.82 24.56 0.19
N PRO A 64 31.14 24.34 0.19
CA PRO A 64 32.12 25.39 -0.10
C PRO A 64 31.85 26.03 -1.47
N GLY A 65 31.53 27.33 -1.49
CA GLY A 65 31.16 28.05 -2.71
C GLY A 65 29.75 27.75 -3.24
N GLY A 66 28.85 27.22 -2.40
CA GLY A 66 27.49 26.80 -2.77
C GLY A 66 26.57 27.94 -3.27
N PHE A 67 26.91 29.20 -3.02
CA PHE A 67 26.23 30.37 -3.59
C PHE A 67 26.80 30.85 -4.93
N SER A 68 27.76 30.13 -5.51
CA SER A 68 28.34 30.50 -6.82
C SER A 68 27.34 30.26 -7.96
N LEU A 69 27.02 31.32 -8.72
CA LEU A 69 26.20 31.21 -9.93
C LEU A 69 26.79 30.27 -10.99
N LYS A 70 28.09 29.98 -10.94
CA LYS A 70 28.75 29.05 -11.87
C LYS A 70 28.36 27.59 -11.63
N ARG A 71 27.83 27.26 -10.44
CA ARG A 71 27.51 25.90 -10.01
C ARG A 71 26.17 25.86 -9.26
N PRO A 72 25.04 26.13 -9.95
CA PRO A 72 23.75 26.33 -9.29
C PRO A 72 23.23 25.08 -8.56
N LEU A 73 23.65 23.88 -8.94
CA LEU A 73 23.22 22.61 -8.33
C LEU A 73 24.36 21.90 -7.58
N GLY A 74 25.41 22.63 -7.19
CA GLY A 74 26.55 22.09 -6.46
C GLY A 74 27.30 21.01 -7.24
N ASP A 75 27.66 19.93 -6.56
CA ASP A 75 28.27 18.73 -7.16
C ASP A 75 27.24 17.72 -7.71
N GLY A 76 25.94 17.98 -7.54
CA GLY A 76 24.87 17.12 -8.03
C GLY A 76 24.47 15.99 -7.07
N SER A 77 25.13 15.84 -5.92
CA SER A 77 24.86 14.73 -5.00
C SER A 77 23.56 14.90 -4.20
N ALA A 78 23.23 16.10 -3.69
CA ALA A 78 21.89 16.33 -3.11
C ALA A 78 20.79 16.32 -4.17
N PHE A 79 21.08 16.79 -5.39
CA PHE A 79 20.14 16.68 -6.51
C PHE A 79 19.79 15.21 -6.77
N LEU A 80 20.80 14.33 -6.90
CA LEU A 80 20.58 12.90 -7.09
C LEU A 80 19.83 12.27 -5.92
N ALA A 81 20.18 12.60 -4.67
CA ALA A 81 19.47 12.08 -3.50
C ALA A 81 17.99 12.51 -3.47
N GLY A 82 17.70 13.78 -3.79
CA GLY A 82 16.33 14.28 -3.92
C GLY A 82 15.57 13.67 -5.10
N LEU A 83 16.27 13.40 -6.22
CA LEU A 83 15.71 12.73 -7.41
C LEU A 83 15.32 11.28 -7.08
N LEU A 84 16.22 10.53 -6.44
CA LEU A 84 15.96 9.17 -5.98
C LEU A 84 14.80 9.15 -4.99
N PHE A 85 14.75 10.09 -4.04
CA PHE A 85 13.64 10.21 -3.11
C PHE A 85 12.31 10.50 -3.83
N GLY A 86 12.30 11.44 -4.77
CA GLY A 86 11.09 11.78 -5.54
C GLY A 86 10.56 10.60 -6.35
N LEU A 87 11.44 9.78 -6.92
CA LEU A 87 11.07 8.52 -7.58
C LEU A 87 10.48 7.48 -6.62
N THR A 88 10.75 7.57 -5.31
CA THR A 88 10.09 6.63 -4.38
C THR A 88 8.66 7.04 -4.02
N LEU A 89 8.27 8.31 -4.21
CA LEU A 89 6.97 8.78 -3.77
C LEU A 89 5.82 8.12 -4.54
N ALA A 90 4.63 8.16 -3.96
CA ALA A 90 3.42 7.79 -4.65
C ALA A 90 3.01 8.90 -5.63
N PRO A 91 2.44 8.57 -6.81
CA PRO A 91 1.93 9.57 -7.74
C PRO A 91 0.83 10.46 -7.17
N GLY A 92 0.12 9.98 -6.14
CA GLY A 92 -0.90 10.75 -5.42
C GLY A 92 -0.38 11.65 -4.30
N SER A 93 0.93 11.61 -3.99
CA SER A 93 1.47 12.37 -2.86
C SER A 93 1.23 13.87 -2.99
N PRO A 94 0.80 14.57 -1.91
CA PRO A 94 0.60 16.02 -1.92
C PRO A 94 1.85 16.81 -2.30
N TRP A 95 1.63 18.00 -2.86
CA TRP A 95 2.69 18.83 -3.44
C TRP A 95 3.80 19.25 -2.45
N TRP A 96 3.49 19.32 -1.16
CA TRP A 96 4.43 19.74 -0.12
C TRP A 96 5.32 18.59 0.40
N ILE A 97 4.89 17.33 0.22
CA ILE A 97 5.66 16.13 0.62
C ILE A 97 7.04 16.08 -0.02
N PRO A 98 7.22 16.28 -1.34
CA PRO A 98 8.56 16.26 -1.95
C PRO A 98 9.48 17.35 -1.40
N LEU A 99 8.95 18.53 -1.05
CA LEU A 99 9.72 19.64 -0.49
C LEU A 99 10.15 19.34 0.96
N PHE A 100 9.22 18.86 1.78
CA PHE A 100 9.52 18.49 3.17
C PHE A 100 10.47 17.28 3.22
N GLY A 101 10.24 16.27 2.37
CA GLY A 101 11.12 15.13 2.24
C GLY A 101 12.52 15.51 1.77
N ALA A 102 12.66 16.46 0.84
CA ALA A 102 13.97 16.98 0.43
C ALA A 102 14.74 17.63 1.59
N ALA A 103 14.05 18.30 2.51
CA ALA A 103 14.66 18.80 3.74
C ALA A 103 15.16 17.66 4.64
N LEU A 104 14.40 16.58 4.78
CA LEU A 104 14.85 15.39 5.51
C LEU A 104 16.05 14.71 4.84
N VAL A 105 16.06 14.61 3.50
CA VAL A 105 17.19 14.06 2.73
C VAL A 105 18.46 14.84 3.04
N VAL A 106 18.39 16.18 3.01
CA VAL A 106 19.56 17.04 3.21
C VAL A 106 19.96 17.12 4.67
N PHE A 107 19.06 17.55 5.56
CA PHE A 107 19.43 17.84 6.95
C PHE A 107 19.69 16.57 7.75
N VAL A 108 18.83 15.56 7.64
CA VAL A 108 18.90 14.33 8.44
C VAL A 108 19.72 13.26 7.73
N GLY A 109 19.41 13.01 6.45
CA GLY A 109 20.05 11.94 5.70
C GLY A 109 21.51 12.22 5.36
N LYS A 110 21.91 13.49 5.27
CA LYS A 110 23.21 13.88 4.74
C LYS A 110 24.04 14.77 5.67
N GLN A 111 23.53 15.95 6.04
CA GLN A 111 24.30 16.96 6.78
C GLN A 111 24.50 16.58 8.25
N ALA A 112 23.57 15.85 8.87
CA ALA A 112 23.73 15.34 10.23
C ALA A 112 25.00 14.49 10.43
N PHE A 113 25.53 13.90 9.35
CA PHE A 113 26.74 13.07 9.38
C PHE A 113 27.98 13.76 8.81
N GLY A 114 27.90 15.05 8.45
CA GLY A 114 29.04 15.79 7.89
C GLY A 114 29.10 15.83 6.35
N GLY A 115 28.02 15.44 5.66
CA GLY A 115 27.88 15.58 4.22
C GLY A 115 28.46 14.41 3.41
N ILE A 116 28.84 14.68 2.17
CA ILE A 116 29.22 13.64 1.20
C ILE A 116 30.43 12.85 1.70
N GLY A 117 30.37 11.53 1.56
CA GLY A 117 31.43 10.62 2.01
C GLY A 117 31.32 10.21 3.47
N HIS A 118 30.47 10.87 4.27
CA HIS A 118 30.28 10.57 5.69
C HIS A 118 28.88 10.02 6.02
N ASN A 119 27.98 9.95 5.04
CA ASN A 119 26.63 9.43 5.23
C ASN A 119 26.67 7.95 5.59
N VAL A 120 26.13 7.60 6.76
CA VAL A 120 26.01 6.19 7.19
C VAL A 120 24.88 5.48 6.44
N PHE A 121 23.79 6.20 6.17
CA PHE A 121 22.59 5.68 5.54
C PHE A 121 22.32 6.37 4.20
N ASN A 122 21.61 5.70 3.30
CA ASN A 122 21.22 6.30 2.03
C ASN A 122 20.26 7.48 2.32
N PRO A 123 20.61 8.74 1.99
CA PRO A 123 19.82 9.90 2.40
C PRO A 123 18.39 9.90 1.88
N ALA A 124 18.16 9.38 0.67
CA ALA A 124 16.83 9.28 0.06
C ALA A 124 15.94 8.31 0.85
N LEU A 125 16.50 7.16 1.22
CA LEU A 125 15.77 6.14 1.97
C LEU A 125 15.51 6.56 3.42
N VAL A 126 16.39 7.35 4.04
CA VAL A 126 16.14 7.93 5.38
C VAL A 126 14.87 8.80 5.35
N ALA A 127 14.77 9.72 4.39
CA ALA A 127 13.58 10.55 4.24
C ALA A 127 12.32 9.72 3.96
N ARG A 128 12.41 8.73 3.06
CA ARG A 128 11.31 7.80 2.78
C ARG A 128 10.87 7.03 4.03
N GLY A 129 11.82 6.49 4.80
CA GLY A 129 11.53 5.73 6.01
C GLY A 129 10.80 6.57 7.06
N ILE A 130 11.26 7.81 7.30
CA ILE A 130 10.61 8.74 8.23
C ILE A 130 9.19 9.05 7.76
N LEU A 131 8.98 9.34 6.48
CA LEU A 131 7.66 9.67 5.97
C LEU A 131 6.71 8.48 5.93
N LEU A 132 7.21 7.26 5.71
CA LEU A 132 6.40 6.05 5.81
C LEU A 132 5.91 5.79 7.24
N ILE A 133 6.67 6.21 8.25
CA ILE A 133 6.26 6.09 9.66
C ILE A 133 5.32 7.24 10.06
N ALA A 134 5.64 8.48 9.66
CA ALA A 134 4.91 9.67 10.07
C ALA A 134 3.62 9.93 9.26
N TYR A 135 3.66 9.68 7.95
CA TYR A 135 2.60 10.00 6.99
C TYR A 135 2.34 8.86 5.99
N PRO A 136 2.08 7.62 6.44
CA PRO A 136 1.94 6.46 5.55
C PRO A 136 0.90 6.67 4.46
N ALA A 137 -0.29 7.16 4.82
CA ALA A 137 -1.40 7.38 3.88
C ALA A 137 -1.05 8.31 2.71
N LEU A 138 -0.20 9.32 2.93
CA LEU A 138 0.17 10.31 1.91
C LEU A 138 1.28 9.81 0.97
N VAL A 139 2.04 8.81 1.39
CA VAL A 139 3.21 8.28 0.65
C VAL A 139 2.90 6.94 -0.01
N THR A 140 1.72 6.38 0.25
CA THR A 140 1.23 5.12 -0.34
C THR A 140 -0.12 5.28 -1.04
N GLU A 141 -0.45 6.48 -1.53
CA GLU A 141 -1.65 6.73 -2.32
C GLU A 141 -1.38 6.45 -3.82
N TRP A 142 -1.56 5.19 -4.21
CA TRP A 142 -1.26 4.72 -5.56
C TRP A 142 -2.43 4.99 -6.51
N ARG A 143 -2.11 5.37 -7.75
CA ARG A 143 -3.08 5.67 -8.81
C ARG A 143 -2.95 4.66 -9.95
N VAL A 144 -4.06 4.43 -10.66
CA VAL A 144 -4.05 3.62 -11.88
C VAL A 144 -3.22 4.34 -12.96
N PRO A 145 -2.20 3.69 -13.53
CA PRO A 145 -1.43 4.26 -14.63
C PRO A 145 -2.30 4.47 -15.88
N LEU A 146 -2.00 5.51 -16.67
CA LEU A 146 -2.71 5.92 -17.89
C LEU A 146 -4.18 6.33 -17.70
N SER A 147 -4.66 6.43 -16.46
CA SER A 147 -5.96 7.03 -16.13
C SER A 147 -5.79 8.51 -15.79
N TYR A 148 -6.52 9.39 -16.47
CA TYR A 148 -6.59 10.82 -16.12
C TYR A 148 -7.55 11.08 -14.96
N ASP A 149 -8.49 10.17 -14.71
CA ASP A 149 -9.36 10.22 -13.53
C ASP A 149 -8.59 9.72 -12.31
N VAL A 150 -8.81 10.36 -11.16
CA VAL A 150 -8.11 10.11 -9.89
C VAL A 150 -8.68 8.85 -9.25
N VAL A 151 -8.39 7.71 -9.87
CA VAL A 151 -8.79 6.39 -9.37
C VAL A 151 -7.64 5.81 -8.55
N THR A 152 -7.92 5.57 -7.28
CA THR A 152 -7.00 4.86 -6.38
C THR A 152 -7.07 3.36 -6.65
N ALA A 153 -5.92 2.69 -6.61
CA ALA A 153 -5.84 1.25 -6.85
C ALA A 153 -4.82 0.57 -5.93
N ALA A 154 -5.11 -0.66 -5.53
CA ALA A 154 -4.14 -1.50 -4.83
C ALA A 154 -2.97 -1.85 -5.75
N THR A 155 -1.76 -1.84 -5.19
CA THR A 155 -0.57 -2.34 -5.89
C THR A 155 -0.65 -3.86 -6.06
N PRO A 156 0.10 -4.44 -7.01
CA PRO A 156 0.19 -5.89 -7.13
C PRO A 156 0.66 -6.57 -5.83
N LEU A 157 1.57 -5.93 -5.09
CA LEU A 157 2.04 -6.41 -3.77
C LEU A 157 0.94 -6.40 -2.70
N GLU A 158 -0.13 -5.66 -2.93
CA GLU A 158 -1.27 -5.53 -2.03
C GLU A 158 -2.45 -6.43 -2.37
N GLY A 159 -2.31 -7.30 -3.38
CA GLY A 159 -3.31 -8.31 -3.75
C GLY A 159 -3.94 -8.12 -5.14
N ALA A 160 -3.56 -7.07 -5.90
CA ALA A 160 -4.06 -6.89 -7.25
C ALA A 160 -3.41 -7.88 -8.23
N SER A 161 -4.22 -8.57 -9.05
CA SER A 161 -3.70 -9.43 -10.11
C SER A 161 -3.07 -8.59 -11.22
N ALA A 162 -1.77 -8.74 -11.45
CA ALA A 162 -1.05 -8.08 -12.54
C ALA A 162 -0.33 -9.10 -13.43
N SER A 163 -0.43 -8.91 -14.74
CA SER A 163 0.36 -9.69 -15.71
C SER A 163 1.85 -9.35 -15.59
N TYR A 164 2.73 -10.34 -15.78
CA TYR A 164 4.18 -10.13 -15.79
C TYR A 164 4.63 -9.12 -16.84
N LEU A 165 3.94 -9.06 -17.99
CA LEU A 165 4.24 -8.05 -19.01
C LEU A 165 3.93 -6.64 -18.51
N ASN A 166 2.86 -6.47 -17.72
CA ASN A 166 2.51 -5.19 -17.12
C ASN A 166 3.51 -4.79 -16.04
N LEU A 167 3.99 -5.74 -15.22
CA LEU A 167 5.06 -5.49 -14.24
C LEU A 167 6.38 -5.12 -14.92
N PHE A 168 6.70 -5.74 -16.07
CA PHE A 168 7.95 -5.49 -16.78
C PHE A 168 7.93 -4.17 -17.56
N LEU A 169 6.84 -3.88 -18.28
CA LEU A 169 6.69 -2.70 -19.13
C LEU A 169 6.27 -1.47 -18.34
N GLY A 170 5.39 -1.65 -17.36
CA GLY A 170 5.14 -0.66 -16.34
C GLY A 170 3.73 -0.13 -16.15
N ASN A 171 2.75 -0.94 -16.55
CA ASN A 171 1.35 -0.62 -16.41
C ASN A 171 0.78 -1.19 -15.08
N VAL A 172 1.42 -0.83 -13.96
CA VAL A 172 0.98 -1.24 -12.62
C VAL A 172 0.95 -0.05 -11.65
N PRO A 173 -0.03 0.00 -10.73
CA PRO A 173 -0.04 0.98 -9.64
C PRO A 173 1.12 0.68 -8.68
N GLY A 174 1.87 1.73 -8.32
CA GLY A 174 3.05 1.62 -7.47
C GLY A 174 3.80 2.94 -7.36
N SER A 175 5.02 2.87 -6.83
CA SER A 175 5.87 4.06 -6.71
C SER A 175 6.32 4.58 -8.07
N ILE A 176 6.61 5.88 -8.15
CA ILE A 176 6.97 6.56 -9.40
C ILE A 176 8.21 5.91 -10.08
N GLY A 177 9.12 5.36 -9.30
CA GLY A 177 10.34 4.69 -9.75
C GLY A 177 10.16 3.20 -10.01
N GLU A 178 9.08 2.58 -9.55
CA GLU A 178 8.72 1.18 -9.83
C GLU A 178 8.10 1.02 -11.22
N VAL A 179 7.63 2.13 -11.81
CA VAL A 179 6.83 2.16 -13.04
C VAL A 179 7.33 1.15 -14.05
N SER A 180 8.56 1.23 -14.56
CA SER A 180 9.00 0.31 -15.62
C SER A 180 10.33 -0.35 -15.29
N ALA A 181 10.30 -1.67 -15.07
CA ALA A 181 11.51 -2.47 -14.91
C ALA A 181 12.42 -2.35 -16.15
N LEU A 182 11.84 -2.31 -17.35
CA LEU A 182 12.60 -2.11 -18.59
C LEU A 182 13.35 -0.77 -18.60
N ALA A 183 12.67 0.32 -18.22
CA ALA A 183 13.31 1.65 -18.18
C ALA A 183 14.46 1.70 -17.17
N LEU A 184 14.30 1.06 -16.01
CA LEU A 184 15.36 0.91 -15.02
C LEU A 184 16.55 0.10 -15.55
N LEU A 185 16.28 -1.00 -16.28
CA LEU A 185 17.32 -1.83 -16.87
C LEU A 185 18.11 -1.10 -17.97
N ILE A 186 17.45 -0.26 -18.78
CA ILE A 186 18.14 0.59 -19.77
C ILE A 186 19.11 1.55 -19.07
N GLY A 187 18.65 2.22 -18.01
CA GLY A 187 19.50 3.11 -17.20
C GLY A 187 20.66 2.37 -16.55
N ALA A 188 20.40 1.19 -15.98
CA ALA A 188 21.43 0.37 -15.36
C ALA A 188 22.45 -0.18 -16.37
N ALA A 189 22.01 -0.58 -17.57
CA ALA A 189 22.91 -1.02 -18.64
C ALA A 189 23.91 0.08 -19.03
N TYR A 190 23.45 1.34 -19.09
CA TYR A 190 24.34 2.49 -19.27
C TYR A 190 25.39 2.60 -18.16
N LEU A 191 24.99 2.48 -16.88
CA LEU A 191 25.92 2.55 -15.76
C LEU A 191 26.90 1.38 -15.70
N PHE A 192 26.47 0.17 -16.07
CA PHE A 192 27.35 -1.00 -16.18
C PHE A 192 28.37 -0.82 -17.31
N ALA A 193 27.96 -0.31 -18.47
CA ALA A 193 28.86 -0.03 -19.59
C ALA A 193 29.94 1.01 -19.24
N ARG A 194 29.61 1.96 -18.34
CA ARG A 194 30.55 2.98 -17.85
C ARG A 194 31.40 2.51 -16.67
N GLY A 195 31.08 1.37 -16.06
CA GLY A 195 31.85 0.78 -14.96
C GLY A 195 31.62 1.43 -13.59
N PHE A 196 30.60 2.27 -13.41
CA PHE A 196 30.33 2.92 -12.12
C PHE A 196 29.62 2.00 -11.13
N VAL A 197 28.73 1.13 -11.62
CA VAL A 197 27.95 0.22 -10.78
C VAL A 197 28.54 -1.19 -10.86
N GLY A 198 28.86 -1.76 -9.69
CA GLY A 198 29.38 -3.12 -9.60
C GLY A 198 28.26 -4.15 -9.60
N TRP A 199 28.31 -5.12 -10.52
CA TRP A 199 27.31 -6.19 -10.65
C TRP A 199 27.11 -7.02 -9.36
N ARG A 200 28.12 -7.06 -8.49
CA ARG A 200 28.14 -7.89 -7.28
C ARG A 200 26.98 -7.62 -6.34
N ILE A 201 26.63 -6.35 -6.09
CA ILE A 201 25.53 -5.98 -5.19
C ILE A 201 24.20 -6.26 -5.87
N THR A 202 24.04 -5.77 -7.11
CA THR A 202 22.79 -5.87 -7.86
C THR A 202 22.37 -7.33 -8.10
N VAL A 203 23.28 -8.16 -8.62
CA VAL A 203 22.98 -9.56 -8.93
C VAL A 203 22.74 -10.35 -7.64
N SER A 204 23.57 -10.13 -6.59
CA SER A 204 23.38 -10.88 -5.35
C SER A 204 22.09 -10.49 -4.62
N TYR A 205 21.65 -9.23 -4.70
CA TYR A 205 20.35 -8.77 -4.21
C TYR A 205 19.22 -9.49 -4.94
N VAL A 206 19.15 -9.37 -6.27
CA VAL A 206 18.05 -9.95 -7.06
C VAL A 206 17.98 -11.47 -6.90
N VAL A 207 19.12 -12.16 -6.97
CA VAL A 207 19.18 -13.62 -6.81
C VAL A 207 18.77 -14.04 -5.40
N ALA A 208 19.24 -13.35 -4.36
CA ALA A 208 18.87 -13.68 -2.99
C ALA A 208 17.38 -13.46 -2.72
N ALA A 209 16.79 -12.38 -3.27
CA ALA A 209 15.35 -12.15 -3.17
C ALA A 209 14.55 -13.28 -3.87
N ALA A 210 14.94 -13.66 -5.09
CA ALA A 210 14.28 -14.74 -5.83
C ALA A 210 14.38 -16.09 -5.10
N LEU A 211 15.56 -16.45 -4.58
CA LEU A 211 15.77 -17.68 -3.83
C LEU A 211 15.00 -17.70 -2.50
N THR A 212 14.93 -16.55 -1.81
CA THR A 212 14.15 -16.44 -0.56
C THR A 212 12.65 -16.54 -0.84
N ALA A 213 12.17 -15.93 -1.93
CA ALA A 213 10.79 -16.07 -2.37
C ALA A 213 10.44 -17.54 -2.65
N LEU A 214 11.30 -18.23 -3.41
CA LEU A 214 11.13 -19.66 -3.71
C LEU A 214 11.08 -20.50 -2.43
N ALA A 215 11.97 -20.23 -1.47
CA ALA A 215 12.02 -20.94 -0.19
C ALA A 215 10.76 -20.74 0.68
N LEU A 216 10.04 -19.62 0.50
CA LEU A 216 8.80 -19.32 1.21
C LEU A 216 7.53 -19.68 0.41
N GLY A 217 7.68 -20.33 -0.74
CA GLY A 217 6.56 -20.69 -1.62
C GLY A 217 5.91 -19.50 -2.33
N LEU A 218 6.62 -18.37 -2.44
CA LEU A 218 6.20 -17.20 -3.19
C LEU A 218 6.73 -17.28 -4.62
N ASP A 219 6.06 -16.61 -5.55
CA ASP A 219 6.56 -16.49 -6.92
C ASP A 219 7.83 -15.61 -6.97
N PRO A 220 8.99 -16.18 -7.37
CA PRO A 220 10.24 -15.44 -7.45
C PRO A 220 10.22 -14.32 -8.48
N LEU A 221 9.60 -14.54 -9.64
CA LEU A 221 9.62 -13.57 -10.74
C LEU A 221 8.75 -12.37 -10.39
N PHE A 222 7.56 -12.63 -9.85
CA PHE A 222 6.70 -11.58 -9.31
C PHE A 222 7.42 -10.80 -8.21
N THR A 223 8.10 -11.45 -7.27
CA THR A 223 8.80 -10.78 -6.17
C THR A 223 9.90 -9.82 -6.65
N VAL A 224 10.63 -10.20 -7.70
CA VAL A 224 11.71 -9.39 -8.27
C VAL A 224 11.18 -8.22 -9.11
N LEU A 225 10.13 -8.45 -9.89
CA LEU A 225 9.56 -7.44 -10.79
C LEU A 225 8.58 -6.49 -10.09
N SER A 226 8.08 -6.86 -8.91
CA SER A 226 7.15 -6.04 -8.13
C SER A 226 7.85 -5.24 -7.02
N GLY A 227 7.28 -4.07 -6.74
CA GLY A 227 7.79 -3.12 -5.77
C GLY A 227 9.06 -2.41 -6.25
N SER A 228 9.56 -1.55 -5.38
CA SER A 228 10.83 -0.83 -5.56
C SER A 228 12.10 -1.71 -5.53
N LEU A 229 12.00 -3.04 -5.64
CA LEU A 229 13.15 -3.95 -5.46
C LEU A 229 14.18 -3.77 -6.58
N MET A 230 13.73 -3.81 -7.84
CA MET A 230 14.61 -3.59 -8.99
C MET A 230 15.24 -2.19 -8.95
N PHE A 231 14.42 -1.18 -8.65
CA PHE A 231 14.89 0.20 -8.52
C PHE A 231 15.98 0.32 -7.44
N ALA A 232 15.76 -0.25 -6.27
CA ALA A 232 16.74 -0.20 -5.19
C ALA A 232 18.01 -1.02 -5.49
N ALA A 233 17.88 -2.20 -6.08
CA ALA A 233 19.02 -3.06 -6.42
C ALA A 233 19.96 -2.41 -7.46
N LEU A 234 19.42 -1.59 -8.37
CA LEU A 234 20.17 -0.94 -9.43
C LEU A 234 20.72 0.43 -9.01
N PHE A 235 19.96 1.23 -8.26
CA PHE A 235 20.26 2.65 -8.04
C PHE A 235 20.42 3.09 -6.57
N MET A 236 20.03 2.29 -5.58
CA MET A 236 20.09 2.70 -4.16
C MET A 236 21.05 1.87 -3.32
N ALA A 237 21.01 0.55 -3.46
CA ALA A 237 21.92 -0.37 -2.78
C ALA A 237 23.36 -0.27 -3.31
N THR A 238 23.52 0.27 -4.52
CA THR A 238 24.80 0.46 -5.22
C THR A 238 25.41 1.84 -4.94
N ASP A 239 24.89 2.57 -3.96
CA ASP A 239 25.42 3.87 -3.56
C ASP A 239 26.86 3.74 -3.02
N MET A 240 27.76 4.59 -3.54
CA MET A 240 29.22 4.46 -3.35
C MET A 240 29.67 4.80 -1.93
N VAL A 241 28.87 5.53 -1.17
CA VAL A 241 29.21 5.98 0.20
C VAL A 241 28.76 4.96 1.25
N THR A 242 27.61 4.33 1.03
CA THR A 242 26.93 3.54 2.06
C THR A 242 27.11 2.03 1.90
N SER A 243 27.57 1.59 0.73
CA SER A 243 27.85 0.18 0.44
C SER A 243 29.28 -0.23 0.86
N PRO A 244 29.52 -1.53 1.16
CA PRO A 244 30.84 -2.01 1.55
C PRO A 244 31.89 -1.90 0.44
N VAL A 245 33.15 -1.76 0.81
CA VAL A 245 34.25 -1.61 -0.16
C VAL A 245 34.71 -2.97 -0.70
N GLY A 246 34.74 -3.99 0.16
CA GLY A 246 35.24 -5.33 -0.17
C GLY A 246 34.49 -6.03 -1.30
N ARG A 247 35.19 -6.79 -2.16
CA ARG A 247 34.55 -7.56 -3.25
C ARG A 247 33.57 -8.61 -2.72
N SER A 248 33.97 -9.36 -1.70
CA SER A 248 33.13 -10.37 -1.06
C SER A 248 32.10 -9.73 -0.12
N ALA A 249 32.46 -8.64 0.56
CA ALA A 249 31.57 -7.86 1.42
C ALA A 249 30.35 -7.34 0.65
N ARG A 250 30.55 -6.85 -0.58
CA ARG A 250 29.46 -6.43 -1.48
C ARG A 250 28.47 -7.54 -1.84
N ILE A 251 28.93 -8.77 -2.00
CA ILE A 251 28.04 -9.92 -2.27
C ILE A 251 27.18 -10.19 -1.04
N VAL A 252 27.80 -10.29 0.14
CA VAL A 252 27.10 -10.51 1.42
C VAL A 252 26.08 -9.41 1.69
N TYR A 253 26.44 -8.15 1.44
CA TYR A 253 25.55 -7.01 1.58
C TYR A 253 24.33 -7.12 0.66
N GLY A 254 24.54 -7.41 -0.64
CA GLY A 254 23.40 -7.59 -1.55
C GLY A 254 22.52 -8.78 -1.17
N ILE A 255 23.11 -9.91 -0.74
CA ILE A 255 22.33 -11.07 -0.23
C ILE A 255 21.46 -10.63 0.96
N GLY A 256 22.04 -9.92 1.93
CA GLY A 256 21.31 -9.40 3.08
C GLY A 256 20.14 -8.49 2.69
N CYS A 257 20.37 -7.56 1.76
CA CYS A 257 19.30 -6.69 1.24
C CYS A 257 18.16 -7.52 0.61
N GLY A 258 18.49 -8.53 -0.20
CA GLY A 258 17.50 -9.38 -0.87
C GLY A 258 16.67 -10.23 0.10
N VAL A 259 17.34 -10.94 1.00
CA VAL A 259 16.68 -11.78 2.01
C VAL A 259 15.79 -10.94 2.92
N LEU A 260 16.32 -9.85 3.49
CA LEU A 260 15.56 -8.98 4.39
C LEU A 260 14.36 -8.35 3.70
N THR A 261 14.48 -7.94 2.44
CA THR A 261 13.34 -7.40 1.70
C THR A 261 12.18 -8.38 1.66
N VAL A 262 12.43 -9.64 1.28
CA VAL A 262 11.38 -10.65 1.19
C VAL A 262 10.81 -11.02 2.56
N LEU A 263 11.65 -11.13 3.58
CA LEU A 263 11.20 -11.39 4.95
C LEU A 263 10.31 -10.26 5.48
N ILE A 264 10.69 -9.00 5.25
CA ILE A 264 9.88 -7.86 5.66
C ILE A 264 8.54 -7.86 4.90
N ARG A 265 8.55 -8.12 3.59
CA ARG A 265 7.31 -8.23 2.80
C ARG A 265 6.36 -9.30 3.31
N ARG A 266 6.90 -10.44 3.75
CA ARG A 266 6.09 -11.60 4.18
C ARG A 266 5.58 -11.47 5.61
N PHE A 267 6.40 -10.98 6.52
CA PHE A 267 6.14 -11.05 7.96
C PHE A 267 5.78 -9.71 8.59
N THR A 268 5.81 -8.61 7.84
CA THR A 268 5.46 -7.28 8.35
C THR A 268 4.34 -6.65 7.56
N VAL A 269 3.79 -5.57 8.08
CA VAL A 269 2.74 -4.77 7.44
C VAL A 269 3.23 -3.92 6.26
N TYR A 270 4.52 -3.92 5.95
CA TYR A 270 5.12 -3.08 4.90
C TYR A 270 5.24 -3.84 3.58
N PRO A 271 4.35 -3.60 2.59
CA PRO A 271 4.28 -4.42 1.36
C PRO A 271 5.50 -4.30 0.46
N GLU A 272 6.26 -3.19 0.50
CA GLU A 272 7.51 -3.06 -0.26
C GLU A 272 8.73 -3.65 0.45
N GLY A 273 8.87 -3.46 1.76
CA GLY A 273 10.00 -3.90 2.59
C GLY A 273 11.41 -3.34 2.27
N VAL A 274 11.63 -2.85 1.05
CA VAL A 274 12.94 -2.43 0.50
C VAL A 274 13.61 -1.32 1.30
N THR A 275 12.86 -0.27 1.66
CA THR A 275 13.40 0.90 2.38
C THR A 275 14.11 0.49 3.67
N PHE A 276 13.43 -0.31 4.49
CA PHE A 276 13.96 -0.75 5.78
C PHE A 276 15.06 -1.79 5.62
N ALA A 277 14.95 -2.70 4.65
CA ALA A 277 15.98 -3.69 4.36
C ALA A 277 17.32 -3.02 4.00
N VAL A 278 17.32 -2.05 3.07
CA VAL A 278 18.54 -1.35 2.65
C VAL A 278 19.09 -0.49 3.78
N LEU A 279 18.26 0.25 4.53
CA LEU A 279 18.73 1.03 5.67
C LEU A 279 19.39 0.18 6.75
N LEU A 280 18.80 -0.98 7.07
CA LEU A 280 19.37 -1.91 8.04
C LEU A 280 20.72 -2.45 7.56
N MET A 281 20.81 -2.82 6.28
CA MET A 281 22.07 -3.30 5.70
C MET A 281 23.15 -2.21 5.61
N ASN A 282 22.77 -0.95 5.35
CA ASN A 282 23.71 0.18 5.41
C ASN A 282 24.32 0.33 6.80
N GLY A 283 23.50 0.18 7.85
CA GLY A 283 23.98 0.17 9.24
C GLY A 283 24.92 -1.01 9.56
N LEU A 284 24.76 -2.13 8.85
CA LEU A 284 25.63 -3.30 8.98
C LEU A 284 26.89 -3.25 8.13
N THR A 285 26.99 -2.33 7.16
CA THR A 285 28.15 -2.19 6.26
C THR A 285 29.50 -2.18 7.02
N PRO A 286 29.69 -1.39 8.10
CA PRO A 286 30.97 -1.39 8.83
C PRO A 286 31.32 -2.75 9.44
N LEU A 287 30.32 -3.50 9.94
CA LEU A 287 30.51 -4.84 10.50
C LEU A 287 30.85 -5.87 9.41
N ILE A 288 30.23 -5.74 8.24
CA ILE A 288 30.50 -6.60 7.08
C ILE A 288 31.92 -6.36 6.56
N ASP A 289 32.36 -5.11 6.45
CA ASP A 289 33.72 -4.81 5.98
C ASP A 289 34.79 -5.33 6.96
N VAL A 290 34.56 -5.21 8.28
CA VAL A 290 35.50 -5.77 9.28
C VAL A 290 35.55 -7.30 9.22
N SER A 291 34.39 -7.96 9.09
CA SER A 291 34.27 -9.42 9.14
C SER A 291 34.75 -10.11 7.86
N VAL A 292 34.46 -9.54 6.69
CA VAL A 292 34.66 -10.19 5.39
C VAL A 292 35.95 -9.75 4.68
N VAL A 293 36.44 -8.52 4.91
CA VAL A 293 37.63 -8.02 4.19
C VAL A 293 38.91 -8.56 4.81
N ASP A 294 39.82 -9.01 3.93
CA ASP A 294 41.11 -9.56 4.35
C ASP A 294 41.94 -8.59 5.19
N ALA A 295 42.69 -9.14 6.14
CA ALA A 295 43.64 -8.37 6.92
C ALA A 295 44.86 -8.10 6.02
N PHE A 296 45.31 -6.86 5.98
CA PHE A 296 46.62 -6.58 5.38
C PHE A 296 47.71 -7.25 6.25
N PHE A 297 48.82 -7.62 5.61
CA PHE A 297 49.94 -8.27 6.28
C PHE A 297 50.38 -7.45 7.52
N GLY A 298 50.45 -8.10 8.69
CA GLY A 298 50.86 -7.47 9.96
C GLY A 298 49.74 -7.10 10.95
N GLN A 299 48.45 -7.19 10.59
CA GLN A 299 47.34 -6.90 11.53
C GLN A 299 46.86 -8.15 12.30
N VAL A 300 47.51 -8.48 13.43
CA VAL A 300 47.15 -9.63 14.29
C VAL A 300 45.84 -9.39 15.06
N GLU A 301 45.57 -8.14 15.46
CA GLU A 301 44.38 -7.72 16.23
C GLU A 301 43.04 -7.98 15.50
N LYS A 302 43.07 -8.00 14.16
CA LYS A 302 41.86 -8.04 13.31
C LYS A 302 41.09 -9.37 13.42
N ARG A 303 41.76 -10.47 13.80
CA ARG A 303 41.11 -11.81 13.88
C ARG A 303 40.08 -11.90 15.01
N ARG A 304 40.33 -11.26 16.15
CA ARG A 304 39.40 -11.21 17.30
C ARG A 304 38.24 -10.24 17.04
N GLN A 305 38.53 -9.11 16.39
CA GLN A 305 37.52 -8.14 15.96
C GLN A 305 36.57 -8.70 14.88
N ARG A 306 37.07 -9.58 13.99
CA ARG A 306 36.24 -10.27 12.99
C ARG A 306 35.14 -11.14 13.59
N VAL A 307 35.49 -11.96 14.58
CA VAL A 307 34.52 -12.84 15.24
C VAL A 307 33.48 -12.01 15.98
N ALA A 308 33.91 -10.99 16.72
CA ALA A 308 33.01 -10.07 17.41
C ALA A 308 32.07 -9.32 16.43
N ALA A 309 32.60 -8.81 15.32
CA ALA A 309 31.82 -8.12 14.30
C ALA A 309 30.81 -9.05 13.60
N PHE A 310 31.22 -10.29 13.31
CA PHE A 310 30.33 -11.29 12.73
C PHE A 310 29.20 -11.67 13.69
N VAL A 311 29.52 -11.92 14.96
CA VAL A 311 28.51 -12.21 16.00
C VAL A 311 27.56 -11.02 16.19
N ALA A 312 28.07 -9.80 16.21
CA ALA A 312 27.24 -8.59 16.32
C ALA A 312 26.32 -8.42 15.11
N ALA A 313 26.84 -8.61 13.88
CA ALA A 313 26.03 -8.54 12.67
C ALA A 313 24.95 -9.64 12.65
N ALA A 314 25.32 -10.88 13.00
CA ALA A 314 24.38 -11.99 13.10
C ALA A 314 23.32 -11.75 14.17
N ALA A 315 23.69 -11.18 15.33
CA ALA A 315 22.75 -10.83 16.39
C ALA A 315 21.78 -9.72 15.96
N VAL A 316 22.25 -8.67 15.29
CA VAL A 316 21.36 -7.60 14.78
C VAL A 316 20.38 -8.14 13.74
N VAL A 317 20.85 -9.00 12.82
CA VAL A 317 19.98 -9.66 11.85
C VAL A 317 19.02 -10.62 12.56
N ALA A 318 19.48 -11.42 13.52
CA ALA A 318 18.64 -12.34 14.27
C ALA A 318 17.62 -11.62 15.16
N ILE A 319 17.93 -10.44 15.69
CA ILE A 319 16.97 -9.61 16.44
C ILE A 319 15.96 -8.98 15.48
N GLY A 320 16.40 -8.43 14.34
CA GLY A 320 15.51 -7.83 13.35
C GLY A 320 14.57 -8.87 12.71
N VAL A 321 15.11 -10.03 12.33
CA VAL A 321 14.36 -11.17 11.80
C VAL A 321 13.54 -11.83 12.91
N GLY A 322 14.10 -12.01 14.10
CA GLY A 322 13.42 -12.58 15.27
C GLY A 322 12.31 -11.70 15.83
N ALA A 323 12.35 -10.38 15.63
CA ALA A 323 11.21 -9.49 15.89
C ALA A 323 10.13 -9.61 14.80
N GLY A 324 10.52 -9.88 13.55
CA GLY A 324 9.60 -10.14 12.43
C GLY A 324 8.90 -11.50 12.48
N PHE A 325 9.65 -12.59 12.70
CA PHE A 325 9.10 -13.92 13.06
C PHE A 325 8.48 -13.91 14.46
N GLY A 326 8.97 -12.99 15.28
CA GLY A 326 8.35 -12.53 16.49
C GLY A 326 6.93 -12.05 16.26
N GLY A 327 6.46 -11.77 15.05
CA GLY A 327 5.03 -11.66 14.80
C GLY A 327 4.20 -12.82 15.39
N SER A 328 4.77 -14.03 15.55
CA SER A 328 4.14 -15.18 16.24
C SER A 328 4.47 -15.32 17.74
N TRP A 329 5.64 -14.84 18.20
CA TRP A 329 6.06 -14.86 19.62
C TRP A 329 5.64 -13.59 20.37
N MET A 330 5.73 -12.46 19.69
CA MET A 330 4.98 -11.24 19.92
C MET A 330 3.54 -11.32 19.47
N SER A 331 3.02 -12.28 18.68
CA SER A 331 1.59 -12.59 18.83
C SER A 331 1.37 -13.22 20.20
N GLY A 332 2.31 -13.98 20.76
CA GLY A 332 2.31 -14.21 22.22
C GLY A 332 2.26 -12.93 23.10
N PHE A 333 2.63 -11.74 22.60
CA PHE A 333 2.49 -10.44 23.30
C PHE A 333 1.49 -9.44 22.66
N ALA A 334 0.92 -9.74 21.49
CA ALA A 334 0.05 -8.90 20.65
C ALA A 334 -1.25 -9.64 20.26
N ASP A 335 -1.26 -10.97 20.30
CA ASP A 335 -2.24 -11.80 21.02
C ASP A 335 -1.98 -11.72 22.54
N ALA A 336 -1.70 -10.53 23.07
CA ALA A 336 -2.10 -10.24 24.43
C ALA A 336 -3.63 -10.30 24.46
N PHE A 337 -4.17 -11.49 24.68
CA PHE A 337 -5.19 -11.63 25.70
C PHE A 337 -4.48 -12.18 26.94
N TYR A 338 -4.04 -11.29 27.83
CA TYR A 338 -3.46 -11.67 29.12
C TYR A 338 -4.41 -11.31 30.26
N VAL A 339 -5.21 -12.29 30.68
CA VAL A 339 -5.53 -12.52 32.11
C VAL A 339 -5.57 -14.03 32.33
N ASP A 340 -4.62 -14.56 33.11
CA ASP A 340 -4.61 -15.91 33.72
C ASP A 340 -5.05 -17.12 32.86
N GLY A 341 -4.38 -17.31 31.72
CA GLY A 341 -4.06 -18.67 31.26
C GLY A 341 -5.19 -19.58 30.77
N THR A 342 -6.38 -19.08 30.41
CA THR A 342 -7.36 -19.88 29.62
C THR A 342 -8.15 -19.01 28.61
N VAL A 343 -8.42 -19.56 27.43
CA VAL A 343 -9.16 -18.89 26.33
C VAL A 343 -10.61 -18.56 26.74
N ARG A 344 -10.99 -17.28 26.84
CA ARG A 344 -12.39 -16.81 26.93
C ARG A 344 -12.63 -15.47 26.20
N ARG A 345 -13.77 -15.37 25.50
CA ARG A 345 -14.32 -14.14 24.89
C ARG A 345 -14.82 -13.21 26.01
N ASP A 346 -14.19 -12.06 26.23
CA ASP A 346 -14.46 -11.24 27.40
C ASP A 346 -15.67 -10.30 27.21
N ILE A 347 -16.86 -10.85 27.45
CA ILE A 347 -18.17 -10.16 27.45
C ILE A 347 -18.17 -8.96 28.42
N ARG A 348 -17.28 -8.96 29.42
CA ARG A 348 -17.13 -7.94 30.45
C ARG A 348 -16.64 -6.59 29.94
N ALA A 349 -16.04 -6.54 28.75
CA ALA A 349 -15.67 -5.27 28.10
C ALA A 349 -16.90 -4.42 27.76
N PHE A 350 -18.03 -5.06 27.46
CA PHE A 350 -19.29 -4.39 27.13
C PHE A 350 -20.31 -4.45 28.26
N PHE A 351 -20.28 -5.52 29.07
CA PHE A 351 -21.19 -5.76 30.19
C PHE A 351 -20.39 -6.08 31.45
N PRO A 352 -19.96 -5.07 32.25
CA PRO A 352 -19.06 -5.26 33.39
C PRO A 352 -19.50 -6.36 34.37
N ASP A 353 -20.80 -6.56 34.52
CA ASP A 353 -21.42 -7.52 35.45
C ASP A 353 -21.80 -8.87 34.83
N ALA A 354 -21.47 -9.12 33.56
CA ALA A 354 -21.83 -10.37 32.87
C ALA A 354 -21.10 -11.59 33.44
N ARG A 355 -21.85 -12.70 33.59
CA ARG A 355 -21.33 -13.98 34.08
C ARG A 355 -21.22 -15.05 32.99
N HIS A 356 -22.16 -15.11 32.07
CA HIS A 356 -22.16 -16.06 30.95
C HIS A 356 -23.02 -15.53 29.80
N ALA A 357 -22.84 -16.09 28.61
CA ALA A 357 -23.71 -15.87 27.46
C ALA A 357 -24.14 -17.22 26.87
N LEU A 358 -25.37 -17.28 26.37
CA LEU A 358 -25.94 -18.47 25.73
C LEU A 358 -26.26 -18.14 24.28
N ARG A 359 -25.97 -19.07 23.37
CA ARG A 359 -26.31 -18.90 21.95
C ARG A 359 -27.83 -18.80 21.81
N TYR A 360 -28.26 -17.79 21.07
CA TYR A 360 -29.64 -17.52 20.73
C TYR A 360 -29.86 -17.88 19.26
N GLU A 361 -31.00 -18.48 18.94
CA GLU A 361 -31.39 -18.77 17.54
C GLU A 361 -31.61 -17.45 16.80
N SER A 362 -30.78 -17.18 15.80
CA SER A 362 -31.03 -16.08 14.86
C SER A 362 -31.75 -16.64 13.64
N GLU A 363 -32.66 -15.85 13.07
CA GLU A 363 -33.32 -16.20 11.81
C GLU A 363 -32.39 -16.03 10.59
N ARG A 364 -31.19 -15.45 10.78
CA ARG A 364 -30.18 -15.28 9.72
C ARG A 364 -28.98 -16.20 9.92
N ASP A 365 -28.68 -17.03 8.92
CA ASP A 365 -27.53 -17.95 8.93
C ASP A 365 -26.17 -17.22 9.01
N SER A 366 -26.09 -15.98 8.52
CA SER A 366 -24.87 -15.17 8.53
C SER A 366 -24.62 -14.41 9.85
N VAL A 367 -25.55 -14.49 10.81
CA VAL A 367 -25.49 -13.73 12.06
C VAL A 367 -25.53 -14.68 13.26
N VAL A 368 -24.54 -14.58 14.15
CA VAL A 368 -24.51 -15.36 15.39
C VAL A 368 -24.88 -14.46 16.55
N VAL A 369 -25.88 -14.85 17.34
CA VAL A 369 -26.35 -14.06 18.49
C VAL A 369 -26.10 -14.83 19.78
N GLU A 370 -25.57 -14.14 20.78
CA GLU A 370 -25.37 -14.64 22.13
C GLU A 370 -26.11 -13.72 23.11
N LYS A 371 -27.04 -14.26 23.89
CA LYS A 371 -27.74 -13.52 24.94
C LYS A 371 -26.91 -13.53 26.21
N VAL A 372 -26.66 -12.35 26.78
CA VAL A 372 -25.76 -12.16 27.92
C VAL A 372 -26.55 -12.09 29.23
N TYR A 373 -26.07 -12.78 30.27
CA TYR A 373 -26.73 -12.88 31.56
C TYR A 373 -25.85 -12.42 32.73
N GLN A 374 -26.48 -11.69 33.66
CA GLN A 374 -26.00 -11.48 35.02
C GLN A 374 -26.73 -12.45 35.95
N ARG A 375 -26.03 -13.53 36.36
CA ARG A 375 -26.60 -14.67 37.10
C ARG A 375 -27.75 -15.37 36.36
N SER A 376 -28.96 -14.84 36.41
CA SER A 376 -30.17 -15.38 35.78
C SER A 376 -30.97 -14.32 35.02
N GLU A 377 -30.58 -13.05 35.11
CA GLU A 377 -31.24 -11.94 34.43
C GLU A 377 -30.48 -11.59 33.14
N PRO A 378 -31.17 -11.45 32.00
CA PRO A 378 -30.53 -11.02 30.77
C PRO A 378 -30.14 -9.55 30.88
N VAL A 379 -28.92 -9.21 30.45
CA VAL A 379 -28.39 -7.84 30.48
C VAL A 379 -28.15 -7.26 29.08
N GLY A 380 -28.22 -8.09 28.03
CA GLY A 380 -28.10 -7.64 26.65
C GLY A 380 -27.77 -8.76 25.68
N TYR A 381 -27.29 -8.39 24.48
CA TYR A 381 -26.96 -9.30 23.39
C TYR A 381 -25.57 -8.99 22.83
N LEU A 382 -24.86 -10.03 22.42
CA LEU A 382 -23.70 -9.94 21.55
C LEU A 382 -24.08 -10.49 20.17
N VAL A 383 -23.89 -9.68 19.14
CA VAL A 383 -24.21 -10.05 17.76
C VAL A 383 -22.94 -10.03 16.94
N TYR A 384 -22.64 -11.16 16.30
CA TYR A 384 -21.49 -11.33 15.42
C TYR A 384 -21.98 -11.40 13.98
N SER A 385 -21.37 -10.59 13.11
CA SER A 385 -21.66 -10.55 11.68
C SER A 385 -20.40 -10.27 10.89
N SER A 386 -20.49 -10.46 9.57
CA SER A 386 -19.42 -10.16 8.65
C SER A 386 -19.95 -9.66 7.31
N ALA A 387 -19.23 -8.74 6.69
CA ALA A 387 -19.50 -8.31 5.32
C ALA A 387 -18.19 -8.25 4.54
N SER A 388 -18.28 -8.35 3.21
CA SER A 388 -17.10 -8.36 2.35
C SER A 388 -16.49 -6.97 2.24
N GLY A 389 -15.25 -6.84 2.73
CA GLY A 389 -14.44 -5.63 2.63
C GLY A 389 -13.70 -5.50 1.30
N TYR A 390 -12.75 -4.56 1.26
CA TYR A 390 -11.94 -4.32 0.07
C TYR A 390 -10.96 -5.47 -0.20
N LYS A 391 -10.41 -6.11 0.85
CA LYS A 391 -9.46 -7.23 0.71
C LYS A 391 -9.97 -8.54 1.30
N SER A 392 -10.81 -8.45 2.32
CA SER A 392 -11.24 -9.61 3.10
C SER A 392 -12.58 -9.34 3.78
N ASP A 393 -13.25 -10.38 4.25
CA ASP A 393 -14.43 -10.18 5.08
C ASP A 393 -14.05 -9.49 6.40
N VAL A 394 -14.80 -8.43 6.71
CA VAL A 394 -14.67 -7.68 7.94
C VAL A 394 -15.62 -8.27 8.95
N ARG A 395 -15.08 -8.92 9.99
CA ARG A 395 -15.88 -9.51 11.07
C ARG A 395 -16.02 -8.53 12.21
N ILE A 396 -17.23 -8.35 12.70
CA ILE A 396 -17.52 -7.45 13.82
C ILE A 396 -18.25 -8.18 14.94
N VAL A 397 -18.21 -7.57 16.12
CA VAL A 397 -19.08 -7.89 17.25
C VAL A 397 -19.74 -6.62 17.75
N LEU A 398 -21.04 -6.69 17.96
CA LEU A 398 -21.88 -5.63 18.49
C LEU A 398 -22.42 -6.05 19.85
N ALA A 399 -22.36 -5.13 20.82
CA ALA A 399 -23.03 -5.25 22.10
C ALA A 399 -24.27 -4.38 22.09
N LEU A 400 -25.42 -5.03 22.31
CA LEU A 400 -26.73 -4.39 22.38
C LEU A 400 -27.25 -4.46 23.81
N ASP A 401 -27.84 -3.36 24.30
CA ASP A 401 -28.62 -3.39 25.54
C ASP A 401 -29.96 -4.11 25.35
N LEU A 402 -30.78 -4.17 26.41
CA LEU A 402 -32.12 -4.78 26.35
C LEU A 402 -33.10 -4.01 25.45
N ASP A 403 -32.85 -2.72 25.21
CA ASP A 403 -33.58 -1.88 24.26
C ASP A 403 -33.04 -2.00 22.82
N GLU A 404 -32.13 -2.96 22.60
CA GLU A 404 -31.49 -3.28 21.33
C GLU A 404 -30.74 -2.10 20.70
N ARG A 405 -30.17 -1.25 21.56
CA ARG A 405 -29.30 -0.13 21.17
C ARG A 405 -27.85 -0.54 21.28
N ILE A 406 -27.05 -0.08 20.33
CA ILE A 406 -25.60 -0.34 20.30
C ILE A 406 -24.93 0.43 21.44
N ILE A 407 -24.51 -0.31 22.47
CA ILE A 407 -23.74 0.21 23.60
C ILE A 407 -22.23 0.05 23.38
N GLY A 408 -21.83 -0.85 22.49
CA GLY A 408 -20.43 -1.06 22.14
C GLY A 408 -20.30 -1.89 20.87
N LEU A 409 -19.18 -1.71 20.18
CA LEU A 409 -18.90 -2.46 18.97
C LEU A 409 -17.40 -2.57 18.76
N ARG A 410 -16.98 -3.66 18.10
CA ARG A 410 -15.57 -3.92 17.81
C ARG A 410 -15.44 -4.67 16.50
N VAL A 411 -14.48 -4.26 15.69
CA VAL A 411 -14.03 -5.06 14.56
C VAL A 411 -13.12 -6.17 15.10
N VAL A 412 -13.58 -7.41 15.01
CA VAL A 412 -12.93 -8.60 15.58
C VAL A 412 -11.75 -9.01 14.73
N ASP A 413 -11.96 -9.07 13.42
CA ASP A 413 -10.96 -9.53 12.47
C ASP A 413 -11.17 -8.84 11.11
N HIS A 414 -10.06 -8.48 10.46
CA HIS A 414 -10.05 -8.02 9.09
C HIS A 414 -8.61 -8.05 8.54
N ALA A 415 -8.48 -8.24 7.24
CA ALA A 415 -7.24 -8.12 6.48
C ALA A 415 -7.31 -7.00 5.41
N GLU A 416 -8.08 -5.93 5.69
CA GLU A 416 -8.12 -4.69 4.91
C GLU A 416 -6.73 -4.01 4.76
N SER A 417 -6.63 -3.01 3.88
CA SER A 417 -5.37 -2.28 3.66
C SER A 417 -4.82 -1.68 4.97
N ALA A 418 -3.52 -1.90 5.25
CA ALA A 418 -2.87 -1.48 6.48
C ALA A 418 -2.79 0.05 6.67
N THR A 419 -3.08 0.80 5.61
CA THR A 419 -2.98 2.26 5.54
C THR A 419 -4.33 2.92 5.80
N LEU A 420 -5.29 2.70 4.89
CA LEU A 420 -6.59 3.34 4.90
C LEU A 420 -7.68 2.41 5.46
N GLY A 421 -7.65 1.12 5.12
CA GLY A 421 -8.61 0.12 5.59
C GLY A 421 -8.54 -0.12 7.10
N ALA A 422 -7.35 -0.09 7.71
CA ALA A 422 -7.17 -0.23 9.16
C ALA A 422 -7.77 0.94 9.96
N LEU A 423 -8.03 2.09 9.32
CA LEU A 423 -8.63 3.26 9.96
C LEU A 423 -10.06 3.01 10.46
N VAL A 424 -10.74 1.99 9.91
CA VAL A 424 -12.07 1.60 10.37
C VAL A 424 -12.07 1.08 11.81
N ARG A 425 -10.91 0.74 12.41
CA ARG A 425 -10.81 0.40 13.84
C ARG A 425 -10.80 1.61 14.77
N ARG A 426 -10.64 2.84 14.24
CA ARG A 426 -10.47 4.02 15.09
C ARG A 426 -11.76 4.35 15.84
N PRO A 427 -11.67 4.73 17.13
CA PRO A 427 -12.84 5.19 17.89
C PRO A 427 -13.59 6.33 17.19
N SER A 428 -12.87 7.26 16.54
CA SER A 428 -13.48 8.36 15.80
C SER A 428 -14.43 7.92 14.68
N PHE A 429 -14.16 6.77 14.06
CA PHE A 429 -15.03 6.20 13.03
C PHE A 429 -16.13 5.34 13.67
N LEU A 430 -15.80 4.47 14.61
CA LEU A 430 -16.77 3.54 15.21
C LEU A 430 -17.82 4.24 16.10
N ASN A 431 -17.49 5.38 16.70
CA ASN A 431 -18.40 6.11 17.58
C ASN A 431 -19.68 6.60 16.87
N GLN A 432 -19.66 6.74 15.54
CA GLN A 432 -20.84 7.20 14.78
C GLN A 432 -22.01 6.20 14.81
N PHE A 433 -21.72 4.92 15.09
CA PHE A 433 -22.71 3.84 15.12
C PHE A 433 -23.26 3.59 16.54
N LEU A 434 -22.64 4.17 17.57
CA LEU A 434 -23.14 4.03 18.94
C LEU A 434 -24.54 4.62 19.05
N ARG A 435 -25.38 4.01 19.89
CA ARG A 435 -26.80 4.37 20.13
C ARG A 435 -27.75 4.16 18.94
N ARG A 436 -27.27 3.61 17.82
CA ARG A 436 -28.16 3.07 16.78
C ARG A 436 -28.88 1.83 17.29
N SER A 437 -30.03 1.50 16.71
CA SER A 437 -30.93 0.46 17.21
C SER A 437 -31.50 -0.36 16.07
N THR A 438 -31.99 -1.55 16.40
CA THR A 438 -32.75 -2.44 15.50
C THR A 438 -34.03 -1.82 14.96
N ALA A 439 -34.50 -0.70 15.53
CA ALA A 439 -35.66 0.05 15.05
C ALA A 439 -35.44 0.77 13.70
N ASP A 440 -34.19 1.10 13.34
CA ASP A 440 -33.85 1.73 12.05
C ASP A 440 -32.47 1.28 11.56
N PRO A 441 -32.35 0.03 11.05
CA PRO A 441 -31.08 -0.53 10.58
C PRO A 441 -30.52 0.20 9.35
N SER A 442 -31.41 0.63 8.43
CA SER A 442 -31.06 1.32 7.17
C SER A 442 -30.32 2.63 7.40
N ALA A 443 -30.63 3.33 8.49
CA ALA A 443 -29.97 4.60 8.80
C ALA A 443 -28.45 4.47 9.06
N VAL A 444 -27.93 3.26 9.28
CA VAL A 444 -26.48 2.99 9.41
C VAL A 444 -25.76 3.32 8.10
N LEU A 445 -26.32 2.94 6.96
CA LEU A 445 -25.73 3.23 5.65
C LEU A 445 -26.04 4.66 5.19
N ASP A 446 -27.26 5.15 5.43
CA ASP A 446 -27.70 6.47 4.95
C ASP A 446 -26.93 7.65 5.58
N THR A 447 -26.45 7.47 6.81
CA THR A 447 -25.72 8.51 7.56
C THR A 447 -24.24 8.20 7.73
N LEU A 448 -23.72 7.24 6.97
CA LEU A 448 -22.34 6.79 7.06
C LEU A 448 -21.37 7.92 6.66
N HIS A 449 -20.57 8.35 7.64
CA HIS A 449 -19.38 9.13 7.38
C HIS A 449 -18.22 8.21 7.01
N VAL A 450 -18.00 8.08 5.71
CA VAL A 450 -16.95 7.27 5.12
C VAL A 450 -15.56 7.82 5.47
N VAL A 451 -14.60 6.94 5.77
CA VAL A 451 -13.20 7.32 5.86
C VAL A 451 -12.65 7.60 4.46
N THR A 452 -12.13 8.80 4.24
CA THR A 452 -11.54 9.21 2.96
C THR A 452 -10.49 8.20 2.50
N GLY A 453 -10.68 7.64 1.30
CA GLY A 453 -9.78 6.63 0.70
C GLY A 453 -9.98 5.20 1.20
N ALA A 454 -10.90 4.94 2.15
CA ALA A 454 -11.27 3.61 2.63
C ALA A 454 -12.77 3.31 2.43
N THR A 455 -13.35 3.76 1.33
CA THR A 455 -14.81 3.70 1.10
C THR A 455 -15.37 2.27 1.14
N ALA A 456 -14.70 1.32 0.50
CA ALA A 456 -15.10 -0.09 0.51
C ALA A 456 -15.03 -0.69 1.93
N SER A 457 -13.93 -0.45 2.66
CA SER A 457 -13.78 -0.92 4.05
C SER A 457 -14.78 -0.26 5.01
N SER A 458 -15.06 1.03 4.84
CA SER A 458 -16.06 1.76 5.64
C SER A 458 -17.47 1.25 5.40
N ARG A 459 -17.83 0.97 4.13
CA ARG A 459 -19.13 0.38 3.78
C ARG A 459 -19.27 -1.03 4.33
N ALA A 460 -18.25 -1.87 4.20
CA ALA A 460 -18.29 -3.23 4.75
C ALA A 460 -18.52 -3.24 6.27
N VAL A 461 -17.91 -2.33 7.03
CA VAL A 461 -18.21 -2.20 8.47
C VAL A 461 -19.68 -1.80 8.69
N ALA A 462 -20.19 -0.83 7.92
CA ALA A 462 -21.57 -0.37 8.05
C ALA A 462 -22.60 -1.46 7.66
N GLU A 463 -22.36 -2.19 6.57
CA GLU A 463 -23.16 -3.34 6.12
C GLU A 463 -23.15 -4.47 7.15
N ALA A 464 -21.98 -4.79 7.71
CA ALA A 464 -21.90 -5.79 8.78
C ALA A 464 -22.71 -5.34 10.01
N ILE A 465 -22.68 -4.05 10.36
CA ILE A 465 -23.47 -3.50 11.47
C ILE A 465 -24.97 -3.58 11.17
N GLU A 466 -25.39 -3.18 9.98
CA GLU A 466 -26.79 -3.26 9.55
C GLU A 466 -27.28 -4.71 9.59
N GLN A 467 -26.52 -5.67 9.03
CA GLN A 467 -26.86 -7.08 9.09
C GLN A 467 -27.01 -7.59 10.53
N ALA A 468 -26.17 -7.13 11.44
CA ALA A 468 -26.27 -7.47 12.85
C ALA A 468 -27.48 -6.83 13.53
N LEU A 469 -27.91 -5.62 13.15
CA LEU A 469 -29.14 -5.02 13.66
C LEU A 469 -30.40 -5.73 13.13
N LEU A 470 -30.27 -6.42 12.00
CA LEU A 470 -31.33 -7.22 11.38
C LEU A 470 -31.43 -8.65 11.94
N PHE A 471 -30.74 -8.98 13.03
CA PHE A 471 -30.64 -10.36 13.55
C PHE A 471 -31.98 -11.03 13.94
N ARG A 472 -33.03 -10.23 14.19
CA ARG A 472 -34.40 -10.70 14.48
C ARG A 472 -35.33 -10.71 13.26
N THR A 473 -34.86 -10.21 12.12
CA THR A 473 -35.63 -10.23 10.88
C THR A 473 -35.20 -11.44 10.07
N ALA A 474 -36.18 -12.21 9.58
CA ALA A 474 -35.95 -13.27 8.61
C ALA A 474 -35.06 -12.76 7.45
N PRO A 475 -34.27 -13.64 6.82
CA PRO A 475 -33.50 -13.28 5.64
C PRO A 475 -34.47 -12.67 4.62
N ALA A 476 -34.04 -11.64 3.88
CA ALA A 476 -34.80 -11.22 2.72
C ALA A 476 -35.08 -12.48 1.88
N ALA A 477 -36.34 -12.68 1.49
CA ALA A 477 -36.71 -13.80 0.63
C ALA A 477 -35.70 -13.85 -0.53
N PRO A 478 -35.28 -15.05 -0.98
CA PRO A 478 -34.39 -15.16 -2.13
C PRO A 478 -34.92 -14.26 -3.23
N ARG A 479 -34.03 -13.40 -3.77
CA ARG A 479 -34.39 -12.35 -4.73
C ARG A 479 -35.45 -12.87 -5.67
N ALA A 480 -36.62 -12.23 -5.71
CA ALA A 480 -37.72 -12.68 -6.54
C ALA A 480 -37.18 -12.82 -7.95
N ARG A 481 -37.09 -14.07 -8.43
CA ARG A 481 -36.59 -14.35 -9.76
C ARG A 481 -37.61 -13.75 -10.72
N LEU A 482 -37.11 -13.05 -11.74
CA LEU A 482 -37.95 -12.61 -12.84
C LEU A 482 -38.65 -13.84 -13.44
N GLU A 483 -39.97 -13.81 -13.49
CA GLU A 483 -40.82 -14.80 -14.15
C GLU A 483 -41.37 -14.15 -15.41
N PRO A 484 -40.58 -14.09 -16.49
CA PRO A 484 -41.07 -13.52 -17.73
C PRO A 484 -42.22 -14.37 -18.29
N PRO A 485 -43.27 -13.74 -18.86
CA PRO A 485 -44.49 -14.43 -19.25
C PRO A 485 -44.31 -15.40 -20.41
N SER A 486 -43.36 -15.12 -21.32
CA SER A 486 -42.97 -16.00 -22.43
C SER A 486 -41.64 -15.53 -23.04
N ASP A 487 -41.00 -16.36 -23.86
CA ASP A 487 -39.84 -15.94 -24.65
C ASP A 487 -40.28 -14.93 -25.73
N GLY A 488 -39.50 -13.85 -25.90
CA GLY A 488 -39.82 -12.78 -26.82
C GLY A 488 -39.20 -11.44 -26.44
N LEU A 489 -39.55 -10.41 -27.22
CA LEU A 489 -39.14 -9.03 -26.98
C LEU A 489 -40.29 -8.28 -26.32
N PHE A 490 -40.04 -7.67 -25.17
CA PHE A 490 -41.03 -6.91 -24.41
C PHE A 490 -40.58 -5.48 -24.23
N ALA A 491 -41.48 -4.53 -24.46
CA ALA A 491 -41.22 -3.11 -24.23
C ALA A 491 -41.89 -2.67 -22.93
N GLY A 492 -41.18 -1.89 -22.13
CA GLY A 492 -41.71 -1.30 -20.90
C GLY A 492 -41.28 0.14 -20.75
N SER A 493 -42.08 0.89 -19.99
CA SER A 493 -41.85 2.31 -19.80
C SER A 493 -42.13 2.74 -18.36
N ALA A 494 -41.26 3.57 -17.82
CA ALA A 494 -41.48 4.15 -16.50
C ALA A 494 -40.84 5.53 -16.38
N ARG A 495 -41.25 6.26 -15.33
CA ARG A 495 -40.75 7.60 -15.07
C ARG A 495 -39.43 7.55 -14.30
N GLY A 496 -38.37 8.04 -14.93
CA GLY A 496 -37.08 8.34 -14.30
C GLY A 496 -37.00 9.78 -13.76
N TYR A 497 -35.77 10.22 -13.48
CA TYR A 497 -35.49 11.57 -12.97
C TYR A 497 -35.63 12.63 -14.08
N GLY A 498 -35.07 12.35 -15.26
CA GLY A 498 -35.05 13.26 -16.39
C GLY A 498 -36.29 13.19 -17.30
N GLY A 499 -37.14 12.17 -17.13
CA GLY A 499 -38.33 11.96 -17.94
C GLY A 499 -38.74 10.50 -18.02
N GLU A 500 -39.50 10.14 -19.05
CA GLU A 500 -39.85 8.75 -19.34
C GLU A 500 -38.62 7.98 -19.83
N ILE A 501 -38.40 6.78 -19.29
CA ILE A 501 -37.40 5.82 -19.73
C ILE A 501 -38.16 4.68 -20.40
N ARG A 502 -37.76 4.32 -21.63
CA ARG A 502 -38.26 3.16 -22.34
C ARG A 502 -37.17 2.12 -22.54
N VAL A 503 -37.50 0.88 -22.26
CA VAL A 503 -36.60 -0.27 -22.40
C VAL A 503 -37.25 -1.37 -23.23
N GLU A 504 -36.41 -2.12 -23.92
CA GLU A 504 -36.75 -3.37 -24.59
C GLU A 504 -35.99 -4.50 -23.90
N VAL A 505 -36.72 -5.50 -23.43
CA VAL A 505 -36.20 -6.65 -22.69
C VAL A 505 -36.35 -7.88 -23.58
N THR A 506 -35.24 -8.55 -23.89
CA THR A 506 -35.22 -9.81 -24.64
C THR A 506 -35.20 -10.97 -23.67
N VAL A 507 -36.15 -11.88 -23.81
CA VAL A 507 -36.27 -13.11 -23.01
C VAL A 507 -36.06 -14.31 -23.92
N GLU A 508 -35.10 -15.17 -23.58
CA GLU A 508 -34.84 -16.44 -24.26
C GLU A 508 -34.73 -17.58 -23.23
N ASN A 509 -35.39 -18.70 -23.49
CA ASN A 509 -35.42 -19.88 -22.60
C ASN A 509 -35.85 -19.55 -21.17
N GLY A 510 -36.80 -18.62 -21.00
CA GLY A 510 -37.29 -18.17 -19.70
C GLY A 510 -36.32 -17.32 -18.88
N ALA A 511 -35.26 -16.78 -19.50
CA ALA A 511 -34.29 -15.89 -18.86
C ALA A 511 -34.12 -14.59 -19.66
N VAL A 512 -33.87 -13.47 -18.96
CA VAL A 512 -33.57 -12.18 -19.60
C VAL A 512 -32.15 -12.21 -20.13
N THR A 513 -31.97 -12.09 -21.45
CA THR A 513 -30.67 -12.16 -22.12
C THR A 513 -30.12 -10.80 -22.53
N ALA A 514 -31.00 -9.83 -22.81
CA ALA A 514 -30.61 -8.47 -23.16
C ALA A 514 -31.64 -7.44 -22.67
N ILE A 515 -31.16 -6.24 -22.34
CA ILE A 515 -31.98 -5.09 -21.95
C ILE A 515 -31.43 -3.87 -22.69
N ASP A 516 -32.19 -3.38 -23.66
CA ASP A 516 -31.82 -2.23 -24.49
C ASP A 516 -32.61 -1.00 -24.07
N VAL A 517 -31.92 0.11 -23.80
CA VAL A 517 -32.57 1.38 -23.46
C VAL A 517 -32.90 2.12 -24.76
N VAL A 518 -34.18 2.08 -25.15
CA VAL A 518 -34.67 2.65 -26.41
C VAL A 518 -34.67 4.18 -26.38
N SER A 519 -35.07 4.77 -25.25
CA SER A 519 -35.10 6.23 -25.10
C SER A 519 -35.07 6.65 -23.64
N HIS A 520 -34.34 7.73 -23.33
CA HIS A 520 -34.34 8.36 -22.00
C HIS A 520 -34.00 9.85 -22.10
N SER A 521 -34.40 10.62 -21.08
CA SER A 521 -34.04 12.04 -20.91
C SER A 521 -33.17 12.28 -19.66
N GLU A 522 -32.52 11.22 -19.16
CA GLU A 522 -31.66 11.26 -17.98
C GLU A 522 -30.42 12.16 -18.15
N THR A 523 -29.82 12.54 -17.02
CA THR A 523 -28.60 13.37 -17.01
C THR A 523 -27.43 12.62 -17.70
N PRO A 524 -26.71 13.24 -18.65
CA PRO A 524 -25.68 12.55 -19.43
C PRO A 524 -24.52 11.98 -18.59
N ASP A 525 -24.09 12.70 -17.55
CA ASP A 525 -22.89 12.35 -16.79
C ASP A 525 -23.13 11.34 -15.66
N ILE A 526 -24.38 11.21 -15.19
CA ILE A 526 -24.72 10.44 -13.98
C ILE A 526 -25.82 9.43 -14.26
N GLY A 527 -26.96 9.87 -14.79
CA GLY A 527 -28.11 9.01 -15.08
C GLY A 527 -27.85 8.05 -16.23
N GLY A 528 -27.28 8.53 -17.36
CA GLY A 528 -27.00 7.71 -18.54
C GLY A 528 -26.14 6.47 -18.25
N PRO A 529 -24.95 6.61 -17.65
CA PRO A 529 -24.10 5.47 -17.28
C PRO A 529 -24.76 4.53 -16.26
N ALA A 530 -25.64 5.04 -15.40
CA ALA A 530 -26.35 4.22 -14.42
C ALA A 530 -27.34 3.26 -15.07
N LEU A 531 -28.02 3.66 -16.16
CA LEU A 531 -28.96 2.81 -16.89
C LEU A 531 -28.29 1.52 -17.39
N GLY A 532 -27.12 1.64 -18.03
CA GLY A 532 -26.38 0.47 -18.53
C GLY A 532 -25.90 -0.46 -17.40
N ARG A 533 -25.39 0.10 -16.30
CA ARG A 533 -24.96 -0.71 -15.14
C ARG A 533 -26.10 -1.47 -14.48
N ILE A 534 -27.28 -0.88 -14.40
CA ILE A 534 -28.47 -1.54 -13.83
C ILE A 534 -28.95 -2.64 -14.78
N ALA A 535 -28.99 -2.40 -16.09
CA ALA A 535 -29.32 -3.42 -17.08
C ALA A 535 -28.43 -4.66 -16.96
N ASP A 536 -27.10 -4.47 -16.91
CA ASP A 536 -26.14 -5.55 -16.73
C ASP A 536 -26.34 -6.30 -15.40
N ALA A 537 -26.62 -5.57 -14.32
CA ALA A 537 -26.87 -6.15 -13.00
C ALA A 537 -28.14 -7.01 -12.98
N VAL A 538 -29.22 -6.55 -13.63
CA VAL A 538 -30.47 -7.32 -13.74
C VAL A 538 -30.27 -8.59 -14.56
N ILE A 539 -29.53 -8.52 -15.67
CA ILE A 539 -29.21 -9.71 -16.49
C ILE A 539 -28.38 -10.71 -15.68
N ALA A 540 -27.38 -10.24 -14.92
CA ALA A 540 -26.55 -11.12 -14.10
C ALA A 540 -27.33 -11.75 -12.92
N ALA A 541 -28.23 -10.99 -12.29
CA ALA A 541 -28.98 -11.43 -11.12
C ALA A 541 -30.29 -12.17 -11.47
N GLN A 542 -30.82 -11.99 -12.68
CA GLN A 542 -32.16 -12.42 -13.10
C GLN A 542 -33.27 -11.97 -12.12
N SER A 543 -33.14 -10.76 -11.57
CA SER A 543 -34.05 -10.18 -10.58
C SER A 543 -34.07 -8.65 -10.68
N LEU A 544 -35.20 -8.03 -10.33
CA LEU A 544 -35.32 -6.57 -10.18
C LEU A 544 -34.73 -6.06 -8.85
N ASP A 545 -34.40 -6.96 -7.92
CA ASP A 545 -33.77 -6.65 -6.64
C ASP A 545 -32.26 -6.46 -6.79
N VAL A 546 -31.87 -5.35 -7.43
CA VAL A 546 -30.47 -4.93 -7.66
C VAL A 546 -30.22 -3.53 -7.11
N ASP A 547 -29.00 -3.31 -6.62
CA ASP A 547 -28.65 -2.06 -5.95
C ASP A 547 -28.67 -0.86 -6.90
N ALA A 548 -29.28 0.24 -6.46
CA ALA A 548 -29.28 1.48 -7.20
C ALA A 548 -27.87 2.10 -7.28
N VAL A 549 -27.56 2.74 -8.40
CA VAL A 549 -26.26 3.42 -8.57
C VAL A 549 -26.23 4.68 -7.70
N SER A 550 -25.24 4.77 -6.82
CA SER A 550 -25.01 5.92 -5.95
C SER A 550 -24.93 7.22 -6.75
N GLY A 551 -25.74 8.22 -6.39
CA GLY A 551 -25.84 9.49 -7.11
C GLY A 551 -26.86 9.51 -8.27
N ALA A 552 -27.41 8.36 -8.66
CA ALA A 552 -28.40 8.20 -9.74
C ALA A 552 -29.64 7.42 -9.27
N THR A 553 -30.04 7.58 -8.00
CA THR A 553 -31.06 6.72 -7.37
C THR A 553 -32.43 6.79 -8.06
N ALA A 554 -32.87 7.99 -8.46
CA ALA A 554 -34.14 8.18 -9.15
C ALA A 554 -34.14 7.58 -10.56
N SER A 555 -33.05 7.74 -11.31
CA SER A 555 -32.84 7.13 -12.63
C SER A 555 -32.76 5.60 -12.52
N SER A 556 -32.08 5.08 -11.49
CA SER A 556 -31.94 3.64 -11.23
C SER A 556 -33.28 2.99 -10.90
N ARG A 557 -34.11 3.64 -10.08
CA ARG A 557 -35.48 3.16 -9.81
C ARG A 557 -36.38 3.27 -11.05
N GLY A 558 -36.19 4.30 -11.86
CA GLY A 558 -36.92 4.48 -13.12
C GLY A 558 -36.69 3.35 -14.11
N ILE A 559 -35.44 2.94 -14.32
CA ILE A 559 -35.16 1.80 -15.22
C ILE A 559 -35.65 0.47 -14.65
N LEU A 560 -35.52 0.24 -13.34
CA LEU A 560 -36.06 -0.99 -12.72
C LEU A 560 -37.57 -1.10 -12.87
N ALA A 561 -38.29 0.02 -12.72
CA ALA A 561 -39.72 0.07 -12.97
C ALA A 561 -40.07 -0.15 -14.44
N ALA A 562 -39.26 0.35 -15.38
CA ALA A 562 -39.49 0.15 -16.81
C ALA A 562 -39.25 -1.32 -17.22
N ILE A 563 -38.26 -1.98 -16.61
CA ILE A 563 -38.02 -3.41 -16.80
C ILE A 563 -39.17 -4.23 -16.16
N GLY A 564 -39.61 -3.86 -14.95
CA GLY A 564 -40.79 -4.48 -14.32
C GLY A 564 -42.04 -4.39 -15.19
N ASP A 565 -42.33 -3.21 -15.75
CA ASP A 565 -43.43 -2.99 -16.69
C ASP A 565 -43.32 -3.87 -17.96
N ALA A 566 -42.11 -4.03 -18.50
CA ALA A 566 -41.86 -4.89 -19.66
C ALA A 566 -42.13 -6.37 -19.36
N VAL A 567 -41.73 -6.83 -18.18
CA VAL A 567 -41.78 -8.25 -17.79
C VAL A 567 -43.06 -8.59 -17.00
N GLY A 568 -43.92 -7.60 -16.74
CA GLY A 568 -45.20 -7.75 -16.04
C GLY A 568 -45.09 -7.94 -14.53
N GLN A 569 -44.08 -7.36 -13.89
CA GLN A 569 -43.77 -7.49 -12.45
C GLN A 569 -43.67 -6.16 -11.71
#